data_AF-A0A1F4Y601-F1
#
_entry.id   AF-A0A1F4Y601-F1
#
_cell.length_a   1.000
_cell.length_b   1.000
_cell.length_c   1.000
_cell.angle_alpha   90.00
_cell.angle_beta   90.00
_cell.angle_gamma   90.00
#
_symmetry.space_group_name_H-M   'P 1'
#
loop_
_entity.id
_entity.type
_entity.pdbx_description
1 polymer ?
#
loop_
_entity_poly.entity_id
_entity_poly.type
_entity_poly.pdbx_seq_one_letter_code
_entity_poly.pdbx_strand_id
1 'polypeptide(L)'
;MFDIAGYPPAGTLAIGNTANGVVHTAAITGYPAINTFNATGYISKVSFCGVNAGNNINRLKLYDRLFSAGAYSFNSNVSLTAQPSYAGRVPGGDYKGLEIWLETVTAFTGSQSIAITYLDQDGVSSVTGTIATGVAPTVGRMFRVPLAAGDSGVQRIDVVTSSVSTVGTFNVHVMRPLWHSGTLGNTANTSSMEEIVHDLTKTGLVQIYDTSALVVTQSASSTTTAALDLLIEVADG
;
A
#
# COMPACT_ATOMS: atom_id res chain seq x y z
N MET A 1 -4.54 -1.40 9.10
CA MET A 1 -3.59 -1.12 10.20
C MET A 1 -2.61 -2.27 10.22
N PHE A 2 -1.31 -2.02 10.05
CA PHE A 2 -0.30 -3.07 9.78
C PHE A 2 0.39 -3.58 11.05
N ASP A 3 0.43 -2.76 12.10
CA ASP A 3 1.15 -2.94 13.35
C ASP A 3 0.28 -3.40 14.53
N ILE A 4 -0.99 -3.69 14.25
CA ILE A 4 -1.95 -4.18 15.24
C ILE A 4 -2.05 -5.69 15.17
N ALA A 5 -2.15 -6.33 16.34
CA ALA A 5 -2.30 -7.77 16.44
C ALA A 5 -3.58 -8.28 15.75
N GLY A 6 -3.44 -9.42 15.07
CA GLY A 6 -4.50 -10.07 14.29
C GLY A 6 -3.93 -11.26 13.52
N TYR A 7 -4.64 -11.64 12.46
CA TYR A 7 -4.12 -12.56 11.45
C TYR A 7 -4.15 -11.82 10.10
N PRO A 8 -2.99 -11.54 9.46
CA PRO A 8 -1.62 -11.90 9.86
C PRO A 8 -1.14 -11.24 11.16
N PRO A 9 -0.09 -11.78 11.82
CA PRO A 9 0.48 -11.18 13.02
C PRO A 9 0.99 -9.76 12.76
N ALA A 10 1.03 -8.92 13.79
CA ALA A 10 1.44 -7.52 13.69
C ALA A 10 2.82 -7.36 13.01
N GLY A 11 2.88 -6.53 11.98
CA GLY A 11 4.12 -6.14 11.33
C GLY A 11 4.84 -5.01 12.08
N THR A 12 6.03 -4.66 11.59
CA THR A 12 6.78 -3.51 12.11
C THR A 12 6.45 -2.26 11.30
N LEU A 13 5.82 -1.25 11.92
CA LEU A 13 5.45 -0.01 11.24
C LEU A 13 6.67 0.81 10.81
N ALA A 14 7.67 0.95 11.67
CA ALA A 14 8.90 1.66 11.35
C ALA A 14 9.82 0.76 10.52
N ILE A 15 10.00 1.07 9.22
CA ILE A 15 10.80 0.21 8.32
C ILE A 15 12.27 0.10 8.75
N GLY A 16 12.82 1.14 9.39
CA GLY A 16 14.18 1.15 9.95
C GLY A 16 15.32 1.18 8.92
N ASN A 17 15.03 1.40 7.64
CA ASN A 17 16.02 1.50 6.56
C ASN A 17 15.71 2.68 5.64
N THR A 18 16.38 3.80 5.87
CA THR A 18 16.21 5.05 5.12
C THR A 18 17.16 5.20 3.94
N ALA A 19 18.29 4.47 3.93
CA ALA A 19 19.33 4.58 2.91
C ALA A 19 19.10 3.67 1.69
N ASN A 20 18.56 2.47 1.92
CA ASN A 20 18.38 1.46 0.87
C ASN A 20 16.94 0.96 0.77
N GLY A 21 16.16 1.08 1.84
CA GLY A 21 14.85 0.45 1.94
C GLY A 21 14.91 -1.08 1.89
N VAL A 22 13.75 -1.71 1.74
CA VAL A 22 13.56 -3.15 1.75
C VAL A 22 12.51 -3.57 0.72
N VAL A 23 12.69 -4.74 0.13
CA VAL A 23 11.64 -5.42 -0.66
C VAL A 23 10.86 -6.31 0.31
N HIS A 24 9.56 -6.05 0.46
CA HIS A 24 8.73 -6.85 1.36
C HIS A 24 8.34 -8.18 0.71
N THR A 25 8.23 -9.25 1.49
CA THR A 25 7.73 -10.54 1.01
C THR A 25 6.72 -11.15 1.97
N ALA A 26 5.98 -12.17 1.50
CA ALA A 26 5.08 -12.97 2.33
C ALA A 26 5.76 -13.64 3.55
N ALA A 27 7.10 -13.75 3.54
CA ALA A 27 7.87 -14.29 4.66
C ALA A 27 8.11 -13.29 5.80
N ILE A 28 7.87 -11.99 5.57
CA ILE A 28 8.03 -10.96 6.59
C ILE A 28 6.77 -10.91 7.47
N THR A 29 6.95 -10.83 8.79
CA THR A 29 5.86 -10.64 9.74
C THR A 29 5.02 -9.39 9.39
N GLY A 30 3.70 -9.50 9.44
CA GLY A 30 2.77 -8.47 8.99
C GLY A 30 2.04 -8.81 7.70
N TYR A 31 2.55 -9.77 6.92
CA TYR A 31 1.93 -10.23 5.68
C TYR A 31 1.33 -11.63 5.83
N PRO A 32 0.26 -11.95 5.09
CA PRO A 32 -0.23 -13.32 5.03
C PRO A 32 0.81 -14.20 4.30
N ALA A 33 1.01 -15.41 4.80
CA ALA A 33 1.85 -16.40 4.13
C ALA A 33 1.18 -16.85 2.82
N ILE A 34 2.00 -17.05 1.79
CA ILE A 34 1.57 -17.56 0.49
C ILE A 34 2.37 -18.84 0.24
N ASN A 35 1.68 -19.90 -0.18
CA ASN A 35 2.32 -21.15 -0.55
C ASN A 35 3.12 -20.95 -1.85
N THR A 36 4.19 -21.72 -2.03
CA THR A 36 4.93 -21.76 -3.30
C THR A 36 4.01 -22.18 -4.45
N PHE A 37 4.13 -21.51 -5.59
CA PHE A 37 3.42 -21.85 -6.82
C PHE A 37 4.27 -22.77 -7.70
N ASN A 38 3.63 -23.71 -8.41
CA ASN A 38 4.27 -24.57 -9.41
C ASN A 38 4.12 -23.99 -10.82
N ALA A 39 3.15 -23.10 -11.02
CA ALA A 39 2.87 -22.34 -12.23
C ALA A 39 2.68 -20.85 -11.87
N THR A 40 1.73 -20.16 -12.50
CA THR A 40 1.48 -18.75 -12.23
C THR A 40 0.43 -18.60 -11.13
N GLY A 41 0.74 -17.78 -10.12
CA GLY A 41 -0.20 -17.46 -9.06
C GLY A 41 -1.20 -16.39 -9.48
N TYR A 42 -2.48 -16.58 -9.14
CA TYR A 42 -3.55 -15.62 -9.41
C TYR A 42 -4.46 -15.42 -8.21
N ILE A 43 -4.99 -14.21 -8.04
CA ILE A 43 -6.11 -14.00 -7.11
C ILE A 43 -7.41 -14.46 -7.79
N SER A 44 -7.90 -15.63 -7.38
CA SER A 44 -9.12 -16.24 -7.93
C SER A 44 -10.39 -15.71 -7.26
N LYS A 45 -10.30 -15.29 -6.00
CA LYS A 45 -11.45 -14.80 -5.23
C LYS A 45 -11.01 -13.83 -4.14
N VAL A 46 -11.79 -12.78 -3.93
CA VAL A 46 -11.70 -11.91 -2.75
C VAL A 46 -13.08 -11.88 -2.10
N SER A 47 -13.15 -12.32 -0.85
CA SER A 47 -14.35 -12.27 -0.05
C SER A 47 -14.14 -11.39 1.17
N PHE A 48 -15.08 -10.51 1.47
CA PHE A 48 -14.91 -9.57 2.57
C PHE A 48 -16.21 -9.29 3.30
N CYS A 49 -16.09 -9.10 4.61
CA CYS A 49 -17.15 -8.56 5.45
C CYS A 49 -16.55 -7.53 6.41
N GLY A 50 -17.37 -6.61 6.91
CA GLY A 50 -16.93 -5.57 7.84
C GLY A 50 -17.93 -5.39 8.96
N VAL A 51 -17.42 -5.23 10.17
CA VAL A 51 -18.21 -4.89 11.35
C VAL A 51 -18.07 -3.40 11.57
N ASN A 52 -19.12 -2.63 11.32
CA ASN A 52 -19.22 -1.28 11.87
C ASN A 52 -20.69 -0.89 12.10
N ALA A 53 -20.98 -0.43 13.33
CA ALA A 53 -22.19 0.32 13.64
C ALA A 53 -22.23 1.58 12.76
N GLY A 54 -23.13 1.61 11.77
CA GLY A 54 -23.32 2.76 10.88
C GLY A 54 -23.11 2.50 9.39
N ASN A 55 -22.78 1.27 8.97
CA ASN A 55 -22.81 0.83 7.56
C ASN A 55 -22.14 1.82 6.57
N ASN A 56 -20.93 2.26 6.91
CA ASN A 56 -20.23 3.27 6.14
C ASN A 56 -19.50 2.63 4.95
N ILE A 57 -19.74 3.18 3.76
CA ILE A 57 -19.19 2.76 2.47
C ILE A 57 -17.66 2.85 2.54
N ASN A 58 -17.00 1.76 2.89
CA ASN A 58 -15.55 1.65 2.91
C ASN A 58 -15.07 1.28 1.51
N ARG A 59 -14.03 1.93 1.00
CA ARG A 59 -13.33 1.42 -0.19
C ARG A 59 -12.13 0.61 0.28
N LEU A 60 -12.10 -0.66 -0.09
CA LEU A 60 -10.97 -1.55 0.14
C LEU A 60 -10.16 -1.63 -1.14
N LYS A 61 -8.84 -1.57 -0.97
CA LYS A 61 -7.89 -1.85 -2.04
C LYS A 61 -6.84 -2.81 -1.53
N LEU A 62 -6.64 -3.87 -2.28
CA LEU A 62 -5.58 -4.85 -2.06
C LEU A 62 -4.39 -4.50 -2.95
N TYR A 63 -3.21 -4.57 -2.35
CA TYR A 63 -1.95 -4.23 -2.98
C TYR A 63 -0.92 -5.32 -2.73
N ASP A 64 0.04 -5.43 -3.65
CA ASP A 64 1.35 -6.01 -3.38
C ASP A 64 2.30 -4.89 -2.94
N ARG A 65 2.81 -4.93 -1.71
CA ARG A 65 3.82 -3.97 -1.25
C ARG A 65 5.18 -4.39 -1.80
N LEU A 66 5.62 -3.73 -2.86
CA LEU A 66 6.85 -4.08 -3.56
C LEU A 66 8.09 -3.62 -2.81
N PHE A 67 8.07 -2.37 -2.34
CA PHE A 67 9.22 -1.74 -1.70
C PHE A 67 8.76 -0.80 -0.59
N SER A 68 9.59 -0.67 0.44
CA SER A 68 9.43 0.36 1.47
C SER A 68 10.78 0.95 1.88
N ALA A 69 10.80 2.24 2.18
CA ALA A 69 11.91 2.88 2.87
C ALA A 69 11.38 3.84 3.93
N GLY A 70 12.13 4.00 5.02
CA GLY A 70 11.69 4.78 6.17
C GLY A 70 12.20 4.18 7.49
N ALA A 71 11.81 4.70 8.65
CA ALA A 71 10.97 5.88 8.82
C ALA A 71 11.82 7.15 8.66
N TYR A 72 11.48 8.00 7.69
CA TYR A 72 12.13 9.28 7.47
C TYR A 72 11.62 10.32 8.47
N SER A 73 12.51 11.20 8.95
CA SER A 73 12.12 12.32 9.78
C SER A 73 11.38 13.40 8.98
N PHE A 74 10.59 14.22 9.67
CA PHE A 74 9.87 15.37 9.12
C PHE A 74 10.72 16.38 8.34
N ASN A 75 12.04 16.39 8.51
CA ASN A 75 13.01 17.26 7.86
C ASN A 75 14.00 16.50 6.96
N SER A 76 13.63 15.30 6.51
CA SER A 76 14.50 14.43 5.73
C SER A 76 14.92 15.04 4.38
N ASN A 77 16.16 14.78 3.98
CA ASN A 77 16.65 14.92 2.61
C ASN A 77 17.66 13.78 2.37
N VAL A 78 17.16 12.63 1.95
CA VAL A 78 17.95 11.39 1.88
C VAL A 78 17.89 10.82 0.47
N SER A 79 19.07 10.55 -0.11
CA SER A 79 19.23 9.85 -1.37
C SER A 79 19.44 8.35 -1.13
N LEU A 80 18.77 7.52 -1.91
CA LEU A 80 18.90 6.07 -1.85
C LEU A 80 19.83 5.58 -2.97
N THR A 81 20.85 4.78 -2.64
CA THR A 81 21.93 4.45 -3.60
C THR A 81 22.16 2.96 -3.84
N ALA A 82 21.56 2.07 -3.04
CA ALA A 82 21.66 0.61 -3.21
C ALA A 82 20.34 -0.11 -2.89
N GLN A 83 19.27 0.28 -3.59
CA GLN A 83 17.95 -0.29 -3.38
C GLN A 83 17.88 -1.74 -3.90
N PRO A 84 17.32 -2.68 -3.10
CA PRO A 84 16.97 -4.00 -3.61
C PRO A 84 15.92 -3.90 -4.71
N SER A 85 16.08 -4.68 -5.78
CA SER A 85 15.14 -4.71 -6.89
C SER A 85 13.88 -5.49 -6.56
N TYR A 86 12.72 -4.93 -6.91
CA TYR A 86 11.42 -5.61 -6.87
C TYR A 86 10.92 -6.05 -8.25
N ALA A 87 11.77 -5.98 -9.29
CA ALA A 87 11.41 -6.30 -10.68
C ALA A 87 10.83 -7.71 -10.85
N GLY A 88 11.27 -8.68 -10.05
CA GLY A 88 10.76 -10.05 -10.07
C GLY A 88 9.27 -10.18 -9.72
N ARG A 89 8.66 -9.14 -9.14
CA ARG A 89 7.22 -9.07 -8.83
C ARG A 89 6.44 -8.08 -9.72
N VAL A 90 7.05 -7.66 -10.83
CA VAL A 90 6.45 -6.77 -11.82
C VAL A 90 6.16 -7.59 -13.10
N PRO A 91 4.89 -7.89 -13.40
CA PRO A 91 4.52 -8.68 -14.57
C PRO A 91 5.09 -8.09 -15.86
N GLY A 92 5.80 -8.91 -16.64
CA GLY A 92 6.43 -8.48 -17.88
C GLY A 92 7.52 -7.40 -17.75
N GLY A 93 7.92 -7.03 -16.53
CA GLY A 93 8.77 -5.87 -16.29
C GLY A 93 8.09 -4.53 -16.59
N ASP A 94 6.76 -4.50 -16.71
CA ASP A 94 6.00 -3.27 -16.94
C ASP A 94 5.70 -2.56 -15.61
N TYR A 95 6.44 -1.49 -15.33
CA TYR A 95 6.31 -0.71 -14.11
C TYR A 95 5.08 0.22 -14.09
N LYS A 96 4.29 0.25 -15.16
CA LYS A 96 3.04 1.03 -15.23
C LYS A 96 2.02 0.53 -14.20
N GLY A 97 1.22 1.47 -13.69
CA GLY A 97 0.22 1.24 -12.66
C GLY A 97 0.77 1.13 -11.24
N LEU A 98 2.09 1.16 -11.04
CA LEU A 98 2.69 1.19 -9.70
C LEU A 98 2.50 2.57 -9.05
N GLU A 99 2.19 2.57 -7.75
CA GLU A 99 1.85 3.77 -6.99
C GLU A 99 2.87 4.05 -5.89
N ILE A 100 3.13 5.34 -5.62
CA ILE A 100 3.87 5.78 -4.43
C ILE A 100 2.87 6.10 -3.31
N TRP A 101 3.14 5.56 -2.13
CA TRP A 101 2.34 5.79 -0.93
C TRP A 101 3.21 6.25 0.23
N LEU A 102 2.69 7.20 1.01
CA LEU A 102 3.26 7.61 2.29
C LEU A 102 2.49 6.92 3.42
N GLU A 103 3.16 6.44 4.45
CA GLU A 103 2.54 5.91 5.67
C GLU A 103 3.12 6.61 6.89
N THR A 104 2.26 7.16 7.75
CA THR A 104 2.68 7.86 8.96
C THR A 104 3.07 6.85 10.04
N VAL A 105 4.31 6.94 10.54
CA VAL A 105 4.85 6.03 11.57
C VAL A 105 4.69 6.63 12.95
N THR A 106 5.02 7.90 13.12
CA THR A 106 4.72 8.68 14.33
C THR A 106 3.94 9.92 13.95
N ALA A 107 2.95 10.30 14.78
CA ALA A 107 2.10 11.44 14.50
C ALA A 107 2.90 12.74 14.28
N PHE A 108 2.45 13.56 13.33
CA PHE A 108 3.09 14.82 12.98
C PHE A 108 2.50 16.00 13.76
N THR A 109 3.28 17.08 13.88
CA THR A 109 2.81 18.38 14.36
C THR A 109 2.60 19.31 13.17
N GLY A 110 1.37 19.43 12.69
CA GLY A 110 1.02 20.27 11.54
C GLY A 110 1.12 19.58 10.18
N SER A 111 0.88 20.35 9.12
CA SER A 111 0.88 19.86 7.74
C SER A 111 2.29 19.69 7.21
N GLN A 112 2.62 18.49 6.77
CA GLN A 112 3.93 18.10 6.28
C GLN A 112 4.04 18.36 4.77
N SER A 113 5.21 18.82 4.29
CA SER A 113 5.52 18.98 2.87
C SER A 113 6.53 17.92 2.43
N ILE A 114 6.16 17.07 1.46
CA ILE A 114 6.98 15.93 1.00
C ILE A 114 7.11 15.97 -0.53
N ALA A 115 8.31 15.75 -1.05
CA ALA A 115 8.55 15.49 -2.46
C ALA A 115 9.45 14.26 -2.63
N ILE A 116 9.11 13.41 -3.61
CA ILE A 116 9.81 12.17 -3.89
C ILE A 116 10.39 12.27 -5.30
N THR A 117 11.72 12.11 -5.42
CA THR A 117 12.38 11.87 -6.70
C THR A 117 12.41 10.37 -6.93
N TYR A 118 12.09 9.94 -8.14
CA TYR A 118 11.99 8.53 -8.50
C TYR A 118 12.43 8.32 -9.96
N LEU A 119 12.66 7.06 -10.31
CA LEU A 119 12.79 6.63 -11.70
C LEU A 119 11.43 6.14 -12.17
N ASP A 120 10.92 6.71 -13.27
CA ASP A 120 9.60 6.41 -13.81
C ASP A 120 9.54 5.06 -14.54
N GLN A 121 8.40 4.75 -15.16
CA GLN A 121 8.20 3.51 -15.91
C GLN A 121 9.15 3.33 -17.10
N ASP A 122 9.68 4.41 -17.67
CA ASP A 122 10.50 4.41 -18.88
C ASP A 122 12.01 4.62 -18.58
N GLY A 123 12.39 4.65 -17.29
CA GLY A 123 13.77 4.81 -16.87
C GLY A 123 14.25 6.26 -16.83
N VAL A 124 13.33 7.23 -16.78
CA VAL A 124 13.59 8.66 -16.70
C VAL A 124 13.43 9.13 -15.25
N SER A 125 14.35 10.00 -14.80
CA SER A 125 14.27 10.57 -13.46
C SER A 125 13.17 11.63 -13.41
N SER A 126 12.31 11.56 -12.41
CA SER A 126 11.14 12.42 -12.24
C SER A 126 10.90 12.78 -10.77
N VAL A 127 10.02 13.74 -10.51
CA VAL A 127 9.67 14.19 -9.15
C VAL A 127 8.18 14.44 -9.04
N THR A 128 7.59 14.00 -7.92
CA THR A 128 6.13 14.09 -7.65
C THR A 128 5.60 15.51 -7.51
N GLY A 129 6.49 16.51 -7.49
CA GLY A 129 6.23 17.82 -6.91
C GLY A 129 6.12 17.76 -5.39
N THR A 130 5.97 18.92 -4.75
CA THR A 130 5.77 19.01 -3.29
C THR A 130 4.31 18.79 -2.94
N ILE A 131 4.04 17.76 -2.13
CA ILE A 131 2.72 17.45 -1.59
C ILE A 131 2.64 17.95 -0.16
N ALA A 132 1.60 18.73 0.13
CA ALA A 132 1.22 19.04 1.50
C ALA A 132 0.20 18.01 2.00
N THR A 133 0.39 17.45 3.20
CA THR A 133 -0.59 16.53 3.81
C THR A 133 -1.92 17.20 4.14
N GLY A 134 -1.96 18.54 4.17
CA GLY A 134 -3.16 19.36 4.43
C GLY A 134 -3.69 19.31 5.86
N VAL A 135 -3.24 18.35 6.66
CA VAL A 135 -3.52 18.14 8.08
C VAL A 135 -2.30 17.51 8.75
N ALA A 136 -2.27 17.50 10.09
CA ALA A 136 -1.36 16.70 10.89
C ALA A 136 -1.77 15.21 10.85
N PRO A 137 -1.07 14.32 10.11
CA PRO A 137 -1.45 12.93 10.06
C PRO A 137 -1.20 12.20 11.38
N THR A 138 -2.14 11.31 11.71
CA THR A 138 -2.02 10.34 12.80
C THR A 138 -1.29 9.09 12.34
N VAL A 139 -0.80 8.30 13.30
CA VAL A 139 -0.16 7.00 13.05
C VAL A 139 -1.02 6.10 12.15
N GLY A 140 -0.39 5.40 11.20
CA GLY A 140 -1.04 4.48 10.26
C GLY A 140 -1.81 5.15 9.12
N ARG A 141 -1.87 6.49 9.08
CA ARG A 141 -2.52 7.21 7.99
C ARG A 141 -1.68 7.14 6.71
N MET A 142 -2.32 6.75 5.62
CA MET A 142 -1.66 6.63 4.31
C MET A 142 -2.14 7.68 3.31
N PHE A 143 -1.24 8.15 2.46
CA PHE A 143 -1.53 9.10 1.38
C PHE A 143 -0.92 8.61 0.07
N ARG A 144 -1.72 8.57 -1.00
CA ARG A 144 -1.19 8.33 -2.35
C ARG A 144 -0.56 9.61 -2.87
N VAL A 145 0.66 9.49 -3.37
CA VAL A 145 1.42 10.59 -3.97
C VAL A 145 1.20 10.55 -5.48
N PRO A 146 0.57 11.57 -6.11
CA PRO A 146 0.57 11.71 -7.56
C PRO A 146 1.98 11.70 -8.13
N LEU A 147 2.14 10.95 -9.23
CA LEU A 147 3.32 11.01 -10.06
C LEU A 147 3.33 12.31 -10.88
N ALA A 148 4.49 12.67 -11.43
CA ALA A 148 4.60 13.80 -12.34
C ALA A 148 3.71 13.61 -13.57
N ALA A 149 3.36 14.72 -14.23
CA ALA A 149 2.49 14.68 -15.39
C ALA A 149 3.14 13.89 -16.54
N GLY A 150 2.43 12.89 -17.06
CA GLY A 150 2.92 11.97 -18.09
C GLY A 150 3.40 10.64 -17.56
N ASP A 151 3.75 10.57 -16.27
CA ASP A 151 4.24 9.35 -15.64
C ASP A 151 3.07 8.45 -15.24
N SER A 152 3.30 7.14 -15.33
CA SER A 152 2.29 6.13 -15.03
C SER A 152 2.82 4.98 -14.17
N GLY A 153 4.08 5.03 -13.76
CA GLY A 153 4.71 3.97 -12.98
C GLY A 153 6.02 4.38 -12.32
N VAL A 154 6.57 3.47 -11.52
CA VAL A 154 7.77 3.72 -10.70
C VAL A 154 8.67 2.49 -10.66
N GLN A 155 9.93 2.68 -11.06
CA GLN A 155 10.98 1.67 -11.02
C GLN A 155 11.80 1.66 -9.73
N ARG A 156 12.01 2.83 -9.10
CA ARG A 156 12.72 2.97 -7.81
C ARG A 156 12.54 4.37 -7.20
N ILE A 157 12.86 4.53 -5.92
CA ILE A 157 12.79 5.80 -5.20
C ILE A 157 14.20 6.40 -5.04
N ASP A 158 14.51 7.52 -5.68
CA ASP A 158 15.88 8.07 -5.67
C ASP A 158 16.14 9.00 -4.49
N VAL A 159 15.19 9.89 -4.16
CA VAL A 159 15.35 10.87 -3.09
C VAL A 159 14.04 11.08 -2.35
N VAL A 160 14.11 11.11 -1.01
CA VAL A 160 13.00 11.49 -0.13
C VAL A 160 13.30 12.81 0.54
N THR A 161 12.55 13.84 0.18
CA THR A 161 12.63 15.18 0.79
C THR A 161 11.36 15.50 1.56
N SER A 162 11.54 16.10 2.74
CA SER A 162 10.49 16.37 3.71
C SER A 162 10.82 17.64 4.49
N SER A 163 9.84 18.52 4.71
CA SER A 163 10.00 19.76 5.48
C SER A 163 8.69 20.26 6.11
N VAL A 164 8.78 21.37 6.84
CA VAL A 164 7.67 22.14 7.45
C VAL A 164 7.19 21.66 8.82
N SER A 165 7.00 20.37 9.08
CA SER A 165 6.63 19.93 10.44
C SER A 165 7.83 20.01 11.42
N THR A 166 7.57 19.84 12.71
CA THR A 166 8.59 19.85 13.78
C THR A 166 8.75 18.51 14.49
N VAL A 167 7.82 17.58 14.27
CA VAL A 167 7.79 16.22 14.82
C VAL A 167 7.11 15.32 13.80
N GLY A 168 7.49 14.04 13.77
CA GLY A 168 6.83 13.05 12.94
C GLY A 168 7.82 12.26 12.11
N THR A 169 7.40 11.05 11.75
CA THR A 169 8.16 10.15 10.88
C THR A 169 7.22 9.42 9.95
N PHE A 170 7.72 9.04 8.78
CA PHE A 170 6.90 8.41 7.74
C PHE A 170 7.70 7.43 6.90
N ASN A 171 7.00 6.46 6.31
CA ASN A 171 7.55 5.58 5.30
C ASN A 171 7.12 6.04 3.90
N VAL A 172 7.91 5.64 2.91
CA VAL A 172 7.57 5.69 1.49
C VAL A 172 7.47 4.25 0.99
N HIS A 173 6.39 3.93 0.30
CA HIS A 173 6.14 2.61 -0.28
C HIS A 173 5.95 2.70 -1.79
N VAL A 174 6.41 1.68 -2.50
CA VAL A 174 5.96 1.37 -3.87
C VAL A 174 4.99 0.21 -3.78
N MET A 175 3.78 0.41 -4.31
CA MET A 175 2.68 -0.54 -4.18
C MET A 175 2.08 -0.84 -5.56
N ARG A 176 1.83 -2.11 -5.84
CA ARG A 176 1.13 -2.58 -7.05
C ARG A 176 -0.33 -2.81 -6.71
N PRO A 177 -1.28 -2.05 -7.26
CA PRO A 177 -2.71 -2.33 -7.10
C PRO A 177 -3.03 -3.72 -7.65
N LEU A 178 -3.74 -4.54 -6.87
CA LEU A 178 -4.16 -5.88 -7.30
C LEU A 178 -5.68 -5.94 -7.46
N TRP A 179 -6.41 -5.36 -6.51
CA TRP A 179 -7.86 -5.42 -6.49
C TRP A 179 -8.44 -4.20 -5.78
N HIS A 180 -9.65 -3.83 -6.18
CA HIS A 180 -10.45 -2.85 -5.47
C HIS A 180 -11.88 -3.34 -5.29
N SER A 181 -12.48 -3.06 -4.14
CA SER A 181 -13.90 -3.36 -3.90
C SER A 181 -14.85 -2.55 -4.79
N GLY A 182 -14.35 -1.46 -5.39
CA GLY A 182 -15.20 -0.42 -5.98
C GLY A 182 -15.83 0.45 -4.88
N THR A 183 -16.78 1.31 -5.26
CA THR A 183 -17.65 1.94 -4.26
C THR A 183 -18.63 0.88 -3.80
N LEU A 184 -18.62 0.54 -2.51
CA LEU A 184 -19.66 -0.31 -1.94
C LEU A 184 -20.98 0.47 -1.97
N GLY A 185 -21.69 0.37 -3.08
CA GLY A 185 -22.94 1.06 -3.30
C GLY A 185 -24.02 0.45 -2.42
N ASN A 186 -24.53 1.23 -1.48
CA ASN A 186 -25.92 1.22 -1.04
C ASN A 186 -26.60 -0.16 -0.92
N THR A 187 -26.46 -0.78 0.26
CA THR A 187 -27.66 -1.17 0.99
C THR A 187 -27.77 -0.27 2.21
N ALA A 188 -28.51 0.82 2.07
CA ALA A 188 -29.13 1.45 3.21
C ALA A 188 -29.83 0.35 4.04
N ASN A 189 -29.33 0.12 5.25
CA ASN A 189 -30.05 -0.64 6.27
C ASN A 189 -30.34 -2.13 5.97
N THR A 190 -29.39 -2.88 5.40
CA THR A 190 -29.45 -4.35 5.54
C THR A 190 -28.76 -4.72 6.84
N SER A 191 -29.54 -5.10 7.85
CA SER A 191 -29.08 -5.66 9.12
C SER A 191 -28.39 -7.02 8.97
N SER A 192 -28.27 -7.55 7.75
CA SER A 192 -27.51 -8.75 7.43
C SER A 192 -26.05 -8.38 7.14
N MET A 193 -25.14 -8.95 7.94
CA MET A 193 -23.72 -9.00 7.66
C MET A 193 -23.47 -9.93 6.47
N GLU A 194 -23.80 -9.45 5.26
CA GLU A 194 -23.65 -10.24 4.05
C GLU A 194 -22.20 -10.17 3.58
N GLU A 195 -21.59 -11.35 3.46
CA GLU A 195 -20.26 -11.53 2.87
C GLU A 195 -20.33 -11.17 1.39
N ILE A 196 -19.49 -10.22 0.94
CA ILE A 196 -19.42 -9.84 -0.47
C ILE A 196 -18.31 -10.65 -1.13
N VAL A 197 -18.67 -11.43 -2.15
CA VAL A 197 -17.74 -12.25 -2.92
C VAL A 197 -17.45 -11.62 -4.28
N HIS A 198 -16.17 -11.37 -4.55
CA HIS A 198 -15.64 -11.08 -5.88
C HIS A 198 -14.93 -12.32 -6.40
N ASP A 199 -15.53 -12.98 -7.39
CA ASP A 199 -14.97 -14.15 -8.06
C ASP A 199 -13.98 -13.76 -9.17
N LEU A 200 -13.50 -14.76 -9.93
CA LEU A 200 -12.55 -14.60 -11.04
C LEU A 200 -12.96 -13.55 -12.08
N THR A 201 -14.27 -13.31 -12.27
CA THR A 201 -14.75 -12.30 -13.24
C THR A 201 -14.59 -10.89 -12.70
N LYS A 202 -14.63 -10.72 -11.37
CA LYS A 202 -14.46 -9.43 -10.69
C LYS A 202 -13.02 -9.18 -10.22
N THR A 203 -12.24 -10.22 -9.95
CA THR A 203 -10.80 -10.10 -9.65
C THR A 203 -9.97 -9.98 -10.92
N GLY A 204 -10.50 -10.46 -12.06
CA GLY A 204 -9.80 -10.45 -13.34
C GLY A 204 -8.61 -11.41 -13.41
N LEU A 205 -8.50 -12.35 -12.45
CA LEU A 205 -7.35 -13.24 -12.30
C LEU A 205 -6.03 -12.47 -12.32
N VAL A 206 -5.90 -11.46 -11.46
CA VAL A 206 -4.68 -10.68 -11.37
C VAL A 206 -3.51 -11.56 -10.89
N GLN A 207 -2.38 -11.49 -11.60
CA GLN A 207 -1.18 -12.26 -11.29
C GLN A 207 -0.53 -11.78 -9.99
N ILE A 208 -0.16 -12.73 -9.13
CA ILE A 208 0.65 -12.55 -7.93
C ILE A 208 1.82 -13.55 -7.90
N TYR A 209 2.71 -13.37 -6.94
CA TYR A 209 3.90 -14.19 -6.75
C TYR A 209 3.87 -14.83 -5.36
N ASP A 210 4.52 -15.97 -5.20
CA ASP A 210 4.64 -16.66 -3.90
C ASP A 210 5.37 -15.79 -2.85
N THR A 211 6.13 -14.81 -3.32
CA THR A 211 6.79 -13.77 -2.52
C THR A 211 5.99 -12.47 -2.39
N SER A 212 4.77 -12.36 -2.93
CA SER A 212 3.96 -11.14 -2.84
C SER A 212 3.64 -10.75 -1.39
N ALA A 213 3.79 -9.47 -1.06
CA ALA A 213 3.51 -8.93 0.27
C ALA A 213 2.14 -8.26 0.26
N LEU A 214 1.09 -9.07 0.45
CA LEU A 214 -0.29 -8.61 0.32
C LEU A 214 -0.70 -7.70 1.47
N VAL A 215 -1.14 -6.48 1.14
CA VAL A 215 -1.60 -5.49 2.12
C VAL A 215 -2.90 -4.83 1.68
N VAL A 216 -3.77 -4.60 2.65
CA VAL A 216 -5.07 -3.95 2.42
C VAL A 216 -5.01 -2.52 2.93
N THR A 217 -5.48 -1.59 2.10
CA THR A 217 -5.76 -0.23 2.52
C THR A 217 -7.26 -0.02 2.58
N GLN A 218 -7.71 0.66 3.64
CA GLN A 218 -9.10 1.07 3.82
C GLN A 218 -9.18 2.58 3.69
N SER A 219 -10.01 3.05 2.75
CA SER A 219 -10.49 4.42 2.75
C SER A 219 -11.76 4.47 3.58
N ALA A 220 -11.63 4.90 4.84
CA ALA A 220 -12.77 5.06 5.73
C ALA A 220 -13.63 6.26 5.28
N SER A 221 -14.94 6.07 5.22
CA SER A 221 -15.92 7.15 5.04
C SER A 221 -16.44 7.72 6.37
N SER A 222 -15.99 7.17 7.51
CA SER A 222 -16.28 7.65 8.87
C SER A 222 -15.00 8.07 9.60
N THR A 223 -15.15 8.49 10.86
CA THR A 223 -14.04 8.90 11.74
C THR A 223 -13.19 7.73 12.25
N THR A 224 -13.56 6.48 11.92
CA THR A 224 -12.90 5.26 12.42
C THR A 224 -12.66 4.26 11.30
N THR A 225 -11.56 3.52 11.41
CA THR A 225 -11.29 2.33 10.58
C THR A 225 -12.21 1.20 11.08
N ALA A 226 -12.73 0.38 10.17
CA ALA A 226 -13.63 -0.71 10.51
C ALA A 226 -12.84 -1.98 10.86
N ALA A 227 -13.40 -2.83 11.73
CA ALA A 227 -12.95 -4.20 11.78
C ALA A 227 -13.37 -4.89 10.46
N LEU A 228 -12.41 -5.56 9.83
CA LEU A 228 -12.56 -6.17 8.51
C LEU A 228 -12.18 -7.64 8.61
N ASP A 229 -13.03 -8.49 8.05
CA ASP A 229 -12.67 -9.85 7.68
C ASP A 229 -12.46 -9.90 6.17
N LEU A 230 -11.35 -10.49 5.74
CA LEU A 230 -10.95 -10.58 4.34
C LEU A 230 -10.35 -11.95 4.09
N LEU A 231 -10.96 -12.68 3.16
CA LEU A 231 -10.46 -13.92 2.61
C LEU A 231 -10.00 -13.67 1.18
N ILE A 232 -8.73 -14.01 0.91
CA ILE A 232 -8.14 -13.98 -0.42
C ILE A 232 -7.86 -15.41 -0.82
N GLU A 233 -8.47 -15.87 -1.90
CA GLU A 233 -8.17 -17.15 -2.51
C GLU A 233 -7.14 -16.95 -3.62
N VAL A 234 -6.16 -17.85 -3.63
CA VAL A 234 -5.08 -17.87 -4.60
C VAL A 234 -5.14 -19.18 -5.37
N ALA A 235 -5.11 -19.09 -6.69
CA ALA A 235 -5.02 -20.22 -7.60
C ALA A 235 -3.61 -20.32 -8.19
N ASP A 236 -3.14 -21.54 -8.38
CA ASP A 236 -1.89 -21.89 -9.08
C ASP A 236 -2.27 -22.50 -10.44
N GLY A 237 -1.97 -21.80 -11.54
CA GLY A 237 -2.46 -22.17 -12.89
C GLY A 237 -1.66 -21.63 -14.05
#